data_AF-A0A4Y2RXK5-F1
#
_entry.id   AF-A0A4Y2RXK5-F1
#
_cell.length_a   1.000
_cell.length_b   1.000
_cell.length_c   1.000
_cell.angle_alpha   90.00
_cell.angle_beta   90.00
_cell.angle_gamma   90.00
#
_symmetry.space_group_name_H-M   'P 1'
#
loop_
_entity.id
_entity.type
_entity.pdbx_description
1 polymer ?
#
loop_
_entity_poly.entity_id
_entity_poly.type
_entity_poly.pdbx_seq_one_letter_code
_entity_poly.pdbx_strand_id
1 'polypeptide(L)' 'MPKRKRGITGDVASRREAIRKRERRVVETEEERSRRLSTMAQRGQDRRVEETEEQRNSRLSDMAQRGQERRAEETEEQRK' A
#
# COMPACT_ATOMS: atom_id res chain seq x y z
N MET A 1 -24.11 -7.83 13.67
CA MET A 1 -23.55 -6.96 12.60
C MET A 1 -24.06 -7.42 11.24
N PRO A 2 -24.82 -6.62 10.48
CA PRO A 2 -25.28 -7.00 9.15
C PRO A 2 -24.09 -7.02 8.17
N LYS A 3 -23.83 -8.19 7.57
CA LYS A 3 -22.77 -8.37 6.56
C LYS A 3 -23.20 -7.61 5.29
N ARG A 4 -22.52 -6.51 4.97
CA ARG A 4 -22.75 -5.79 3.70
C ARG A 4 -22.36 -6.72 2.55
N LYS A 5 -23.35 -7.22 1.81
CA LYS A 5 -23.14 -7.99 0.57
C LYS A 5 -22.56 -7.01 -0.46
N ARG A 6 -21.26 -7.08 -0.74
CA ARG A 6 -20.64 -6.35 -1.85
C ARG A 6 -21.22 -6.92 -3.15
N GLY A 7 -22.06 -6.15 -3.84
CA GLY A 7 -22.69 -6.59 -5.08
C GLY A 7 -21.67 -6.82 -6.20
N ILE A 8 -21.94 -7.79 -7.07
CA ILE A 8 -21.08 -8.20 -8.20
C ILE A 8 -20.76 -7.02 -9.13
N THR A 9 -21.68 -6.07 -9.29
CA THR A 9 -21.49 -4.85 -10.09
C THR A 9 -20.45 -3.88 -9.49
N GLY A 10 -20.38 -3.77 -8.16
CA GLY A 10 -19.35 -3.00 -7.46
C GLY A 10 -17.95 -3.60 -7.62
N ASP A 11 -17.88 -4.92 -7.78
CA ASP A 11 -16.64 -5.65 -8.04
C ASP A 11 -16.12 -5.40 -9.47
N VAL A 12 -17.00 -5.48 -10.48
CA VAL A 12 -16.64 -5.21 -11.88
C VAL A 12 -16.17 -3.77 -12.10
N ALA A 13 -16.83 -2.79 -11.48
CA ALA A 13 -16.43 -1.38 -11.58
C ALA A 13 -15.06 -1.12 -10.91
N SER A 14 -14.86 -1.69 -9.72
CA SER A 14 -13.59 -1.62 -8.99
C SER A 14 -12.45 -2.26 -9.79
N ARG A 15 -12.72 -3.42 -10.42
CA ARG A 15 -11.76 -4.12 -11.27
C ARG A 15 -11.39 -3.30 -12.51
N ARG A 16 -12.37 -2.69 -13.19
CA ARG A 16 -12.13 -1.81 -14.34
C ARG A 16 -11.28 -0.60 -13.96
N GLU A 17 -11.54 0.01 -12.79
CA GLU A 17 -10.76 1.15 -12.31
C GLU A 17 -9.32 0.74 -11.96
N ALA A 18 -9.12 -0.42 -11.35
CA ALA A 18 -7.79 -0.95 -11.05
C ALA A 18 -6.96 -1.21 -12.32
N ILE A 19 -7.58 -1.75 -13.37
CA ILE A 19 -6.95 -1.96 -14.68
C ILE A 19 -6.53 -0.62 -15.28
N ARG A 20 -7.43 0.36 -15.36
CA ARG A 20 -7.12 1.70 -15.89
C ARG A 20 -5.99 2.38 -15.12
N LYS A 21 -6.00 2.28 -13.79
CA LYS A 21 -4.93 2.81 -12.92
C LYS A 21 -3.59 2.14 -13.20
N ARG A 22 -3.58 0.84 -13.51
CA ARG A 22 -2.36 0.10 -13.87
C ARG A 22 -1.85 0.50 -15.24
N GLU A 23 -2.72 0.55 -16.25
CA GLU A 23 -2.36 0.98 -17.61
C GLU A 23 -1.70 2.36 -17.61
N ARG A 24 -2.27 3.32 -16.87
CA ARG A 24 -1.67 4.65 -16.72
C ARG A 24 -0.26 4.60 -16.10
N ARG A 25 0.03 3.67 -15.19
CA ARG A 25 1.36 3.51 -14.58
C ARG A 25 2.35 2.78 -15.49
N VAL A 26 1.89 2.08 -16.53
CA VAL A 26 2.77 1.38 -17.48
C VAL A 26 3.31 2.35 -18.52
N VAL A 27 2.51 3.34 -18.92
CA VAL A 27 2.86 4.33 -19.95
C VAL A 27 3.45 5.63 -19.39
N GLU A 28 3.50 5.81 -18.07
CA GLU A 28 4.03 7.03 -17.45
C GLU A 28 5.52 7.21 -17.78
N THR A 29 5.94 8.45 -18.01
CA THR A 29 7.37 8.77 -18.16
C THR A 29 8.08 8.70 -16.81
N GLU A 30 9.41 8.62 -16.81
CA GLU A 30 10.18 8.62 -15.56
C GLU A 30 9.97 9.88 -14.72
N GLU A 31 9.78 11.04 -15.36
CA GLU A 31 9.48 12.30 -14.69
C GLU A 31 8.08 12.29 -14.05
N GLU A 32 7.08 11.78 -14.75
CA GLU A 32 5.72 11.62 -14.22
C GLU A 32 5.68 10.61 -13.06
N ARG A 33 6.39 9.49 -13.21
CA ARG A 33 6.57 8.50 -12.16
C ARG A 33 7.22 9.11 -10.92
N SER A 34 8.30 9.86 -11.11
CA SER A 34 9.05 10.50 -10.02
C SER A 34 8.19 11.53 -9.29
N ARG A 35 7.47 12.40 -10.01
CA ARG A 35 6.52 13.35 -9.43
C ARG A 35 5.43 12.64 -8.63
N ARG A 36 4.81 11.60 -9.20
CA ARG A 36 3.77 10.82 -8.54
C ARG A 36 4.27 10.15 -7.25
N LEU A 37 5.45 9.53 -7.28
CA LEU A 37 6.06 8.91 -6.11
C LEU A 37 6.39 9.95 -5.03
N SER A 38 6.93 11.10 -5.43
CA SER A 38 7.24 12.21 -4.53
C SER A 38 5.98 12.72 -3.80
N THR A 39 4.90 12.99 -4.53
CA THR A 39 3.62 13.41 -3.91
C THR A 39 3.07 12.36 -2.94
N MET A 40 3.18 11.07 -3.25
CA MET A 40 2.75 10.01 -2.34
C MET A 40 3.63 9.91 -1.09
N ALA A 41 4.94 10.13 -1.23
CA ALA A 41 5.88 10.16 -0.12
C ALA A 41 5.58 11.33 0.82
N GLN A 42 5.40 12.55 0.27
CA GLN A 42 5.03 13.73 1.05
C GLN A 42 3.75 13.51 1.85
N ARG A 43 2.67 13.06 1.19
CA ARG A 43 1.41 12.72 1.87
C ARG A 43 1.57 11.62 2.93
N GLY A 44 2.53 10.72 2.76
CA GLY A 44 2.86 9.71 3.75
C GLY A 44 3.56 10.30 4.97
N GLN A 45 4.43 11.28 4.78
CA GLN A 45 5.09 12.02 5.85
C GLN A 45 4.09 12.89 6.60
N ASP A 46 3.26 13.66 5.89
CA ASP A 46 2.24 14.52 6.52
C ASP A 46 1.33 13.70 7.44
N ARG A 47 0.86 12.52 6.97
CA ARG A 47 0.06 11.62 7.80
C ARG A 47 0.79 11.11 9.05
N ARG A 48 2.11 10.92 8.99
CA ARG A 48 2.91 10.48 10.15
C ARG A 48 3.15 11.59 11.16
N VAL A 49 3.14 12.85 10.72
CA VAL A 49 3.24 14.00 11.62
C VAL A 49 1.95 14.13 12.44
N GLU A 50 0.81 13.84 11.83
CA GLU A 50 -0.51 13.86 12.47
C GLU A 50 -0.85 12.59 13.29
N GLU A 51 0.05 11.59 13.35
CA GLU A 51 -0.19 10.36 14.10
C GLU A 51 -0.14 10.60 15.62
N THR A 52 -1.13 10.07 16.34
CA THR A 52 -1.05 9.98 17.81
C THR A 52 0.00 8.95 18.25
N GLU A 53 0.45 9.02 19.50
CA GLU A 53 1.39 8.04 20.04
C GLU A 53 0.87 6.60 19.93
N GLU A 54 -0.43 6.39 20.19
CA GLU A 54 -1.05 5.07 20.07
C GLU A 54 -1.04 4.56 18.61
N GLN A 55 -1.41 5.41 17.65
CA GLN A 55 -1.38 5.07 16.23
C GLN A 55 0.05 4.77 15.76
N ARG A 56 1.01 5.58 16.21
CA ARG A 56 2.44 5.37 15.91
C ARG A 56 2.92 4.04 16.47
N ASN A 57 2.60 3.72 17.72
CA ASN A 57 2.98 2.47 18.37
C ASN A 57 2.35 1.26 17.67
N SER A 58 1.08 1.33 17.30
CA SER A 58 0.40 0.31 16.51
C SER A 58 1.09 0.09 15.16
N ARG A 59 1.37 1.17 14.41
CA ARG A 59 2.08 1.10 13.12
C ARG A 59 3.48 0.50 13.26
N LEU A 60 4.23 0.88 14.29
CA LEU A 60 5.58 0.34 14.55
C LEU A 60 5.51 -1.17 14.88
N SER A 61 4.54 -1.58 15.69
CA SER A 61 4.29 -2.98 16.02
C SER A 61 3.97 -3.81 14.78
N ASP A 62 3.06 -3.33 13.92
CA ASP A 62 2.70 -3.99 12.67
C ASP A 62 3.91 -4.14 11.72
N MET A 63 4.76 -3.10 11.63
CA MET A 63 5.99 -3.18 10.83
C MET A 63 7.00 -4.17 11.39
N ALA A 64 7.14 -4.25 12.71
CA ALA A 64 8.00 -5.22 13.36
C ALA A 64 7.51 -6.66 13.11
N GLN A 65 6.21 -6.91 13.28
CA GLN A 65 5.59 -8.20 13.02
C GLN A 65 5.79 -8.64 11.56
N ARG A 66 5.47 -7.78 10.59
CA ARG A 66 5.71 -8.06 9.16
C ARG A 66 7.18 -8.24 8.82
N GLY A 67 8.08 -7.62 9.58
CA GLY A 67 9.52 -7.85 9.47
C GLY A 67 9.89 -9.27 9.87
N GLN A 68 9.30 -9.78 10.96
CA GLN A 68 9.53 -11.15 11.41
C GLN A 68 8.91 -12.18 10.47
N GLU A 69 7.68 -11.96 10.00
CA GLU A 69 7.01 -12.82 9.01
C GLU A 69 7.87 -12.96 7.74
N ARG A 70 8.36 -11.84 7.20
CA ARG A 70 9.25 -11.85 6.02
C ARG A 70 10.54 -12.62 6.26
N ARG A 71 11.16 -12.48 7.44
CA ARG A 71 12.37 -13.25 7.79
C ARG A 71 12.07 -14.73 7.96
N ALA A 72 10.89 -15.09 8.47
CA ALA A 72 10.49 -16.49 8.62
C ALA A 72 10.25 -17.16 7.26
N GLU A 73 9.68 -16.42 6.30
CA GLU A 73 9.43 -16.87 4.92
C GLU A 73 10.67 -16.80 4.02
N GLU A 74 11.76 -16.20 4.51
CA GLU A 74 12.98 -16.00 3.74
C GLU A 74 13.67 -17.34 3.44
N THR A 75 13.90 -17.60 2.15
CA THR A 75 14.60 -18.81 1.68
C THR A 75 16.11 -18.69 1.89
N GLU A 76 16.83 -19.81 1.90
CA GLU A 76 18.30 -19.80 2.03
C GLU A 76 19.01 -19.01 0.93
N GLU A 77 18.42 -18.91 -0.26
CA GLU A 77 18.92 -18.10 -1.38
C GLU A 77 18.77 -16.59 -1.13
N GLN A 78 17.75 -16.18 -0.38
CA GLN A 78 17.53 -14.78 -0.01
C GLN A 78 18.41 -14.33 1.18
N ARG A 79 18.91 -15.28 2.00
CA ARG A 79 19.78 -15.03 3.16
C ARG A 79 21.28 -14.98 2.85
N LYS A 80 21.70 -15.39 1.64
CA LYS A 80 23.10 -15.37 1.20
C LYS A 80 23.48 -14.02 0.58
#